data_AF-A0A1Y2BG81-F1
#
_entry.id   AF-A0A1Y2BG81-F1
#
_cell.length_a   1.000
_cell.length_b   1.000
_cell.length_c   1.000
_cell.angle_alpha   90.00
_cell.angle_beta   90.00
_cell.angle_gamma   90.00
#
_symmetry.space_group_name_H-M   'P 1'
#
loop_
_entity.id
_entity.type
_entity.pdbx_description
1 polymer ?
#
loop_
_entity_poly.entity_id
_entity_poly.type
_entity_poly.pdbx_seq_one_letter_code
_entity_poly.pdbx_strand_id
1 'polypeptide(L)'
;MRTDHSDGVLSDVRLTLWNNIASPLGIPQYVQGTSLPVAGTHTLCFDRENDLLVNCAEFIRICDPDIITGYNIQNFDFPYILKRASTLKVLRFPFLDLETKAKDSRFSSKALGIRGNKAINIEGRLQVDVLKIMQRDHKLRSYTLNSVSAHFLGEQKEDIHHSIIADLQNGNDETRRRLAIYCLKDAYLPQRLLDKLMCIINYIEMARVTGVPFNYLLTRGQQIKVISQLYRKAKQQGLLIPNMNPEDIFLKTSVQKGMLPIILEDLIGARKKAKADLKKETDPFKRAVLDGRQLALKVCDCVSYVIIKGTKDAVAYEKAEDPLYVLDMNIPIDTKYYLENQLANPLMCIFKPILGVKLSSLLAGDHLRTISVAAPTSMRGLMKFAVRTATCLGCRTPLPKDETAVCINCRPKMVDLYQKHLNNMTQLEEKYSRLWTQCQRCQGSLHQDVLCSAQDCPIFYIHKKVQKDLNDASKTMDRFVRV
;
A
#
# COMPACT_ATOMS: atom_id res chain seq x y z
N MET A 1 -0.68 -16.30 -41.69
CA MET A 1 0.01 -17.54 -41.22
C MET A 1 1.33 -17.15 -40.56
N ARG A 2 1.30 -16.94 -39.25
CA ARG A 2 2.46 -17.05 -38.36
C ARG A 2 1.91 -17.77 -37.14
N THR A 3 2.24 -19.05 -37.02
CA THR A 3 1.91 -19.90 -35.89
C THR A 3 2.85 -19.50 -34.76
N ASP A 4 2.31 -18.82 -33.74
CA ASP A 4 3.02 -18.59 -32.48
C ASP A 4 3.21 -19.94 -31.79
N HIS A 5 4.38 -20.55 -32.03
CA HIS A 5 4.89 -21.68 -31.27
C HIS A 5 5.22 -21.22 -29.85
N SER A 6 4.27 -21.39 -28.94
CA SER A 6 4.45 -21.18 -27.49
C SER A 6 3.88 -22.40 -26.76
N ASP A 7 4.48 -23.57 -27.01
CA ASP A 7 4.04 -24.87 -26.50
C ASP A 7 4.48 -25.15 -25.03
N GLY A 8 4.67 -24.11 -24.20
CA GLY A 8 5.24 -24.26 -22.84
C GLY A 8 4.55 -23.49 -21.70
N VAL A 9 3.34 -22.96 -21.88
CA VAL A 9 2.80 -21.91 -20.98
C VAL A 9 1.91 -22.42 -19.83
N LEU A 10 1.58 -23.72 -19.77
CA LEU A 10 0.85 -24.29 -18.63
C LEU A 10 1.66 -24.34 -17.33
N SER A 11 2.99 -24.22 -17.40
CA SER A 11 3.84 -24.11 -16.21
C SER A 11 3.57 -22.84 -15.39
N ASP A 12 2.94 -21.81 -15.96
CA ASP A 12 2.70 -20.55 -15.26
C ASP A 12 1.37 -20.48 -14.49
N VAL A 13 0.58 -21.56 -14.48
CA VAL A 13 -0.70 -21.62 -13.74
C VAL A 13 -0.46 -21.82 -12.25
N ARG A 14 -0.84 -20.84 -11.43
CA ARG A 14 -0.48 -20.74 -9.99
C ARG A 14 -1.72 -20.73 -9.10
N LEU A 15 -2.48 -21.83 -9.12
CA LEU A 15 -3.68 -21.99 -8.31
C LEU A 15 -3.36 -22.71 -7.00
N THR A 16 -3.87 -22.18 -5.90
CA THR A 16 -3.89 -22.86 -4.59
C THR A 16 -5.34 -23.16 -4.24
N LEU A 17 -5.60 -24.42 -3.91
CA LEU A 17 -6.92 -24.90 -3.48
C LEU A 17 -6.90 -25.08 -1.97
N TRP A 18 -7.94 -24.60 -1.28
CA TRP A 18 -8.02 -24.66 0.17
C TRP A 18 -9.31 -25.35 0.63
N ASN A 19 -9.15 -26.35 1.50
CA ASN A 19 -10.22 -27.05 2.22
C ASN A 19 -10.02 -26.88 3.71
N ASN A 20 -11.12 -26.76 4.47
CA ASN A 20 -11.14 -26.57 5.93
C ASN A 20 -10.40 -27.65 6.77
N ILE A 21 -9.73 -28.63 6.16
CA ILE A 21 -9.10 -29.78 6.84
C ILE A 21 -7.62 -30.03 6.44
N ALA A 22 -7.02 -29.38 5.43
CA ALA A 22 -5.69 -29.79 4.93
C ALA A 22 -4.58 -28.71 4.96
N SER A 23 -3.47 -29.09 5.59
CA SER A 23 -2.11 -28.53 5.39
C SER A 23 -1.73 -28.57 3.89
N PRO A 24 -0.87 -27.66 3.39
CA PRO A 24 -0.44 -27.60 1.98
C PRO A 24 0.36 -28.83 1.49
N LEU A 25 0.57 -29.84 2.34
CA LEU A 25 1.07 -31.16 1.98
C LEU A 25 0.00 -31.90 1.17
N GLY A 26 0.06 -31.81 -0.16
CA GLY A 26 -0.81 -32.62 -1.03
C GLY A 26 -1.26 -31.98 -2.34
N ILE A 27 -0.82 -30.77 -2.70
CA ILE A 27 -1.13 -30.22 -4.04
C ILE A 27 -0.40 -31.06 -5.10
N PRO A 28 -1.12 -31.77 -5.98
CA PRO A 28 -0.48 -32.51 -7.06
C PRO A 28 0.14 -31.54 -8.05
N GLN A 29 1.35 -31.86 -8.46
CA GLN A 29 2.09 -31.11 -9.44
C GLN A 29 1.91 -31.76 -10.81
N TYR A 30 1.21 -31.06 -11.69
CA TYR A 30 0.97 -31.49 -13.07
C TYR A 30 2.12 -31.01 -13.95
N VAL A 31 2.82 -31.94 -14.60
CA VAL A 31 3.90 -31.63 -15.53
C VAL A 31 3.56 -32.23 -16.89
N GLN A 32 3.73 -31.44 -17.95
CA GLN A 32 3.70 -31.95 -19.32
C GLN A 32 5.09 -32.52 -19.65
N GLY A 33 5.15 -33.78 -20.09
CA GLY A 33 6.38 -34.56 -20.24
C GLY A 33 6.84 -35.25 -18.95
N THR A 34 7.96 -35.97 -19.02
CA THR A 34 8.57 -36.68 -17.88
C THR A 34 9.27 -35.71 -16.92
N SER A 35 9.26 -35.98 -15.62
CA SER A 35 9.96 -35.13 -14.64
C SER A 35 10.46 -35.97 -13.48
N LEU A 36 11.60 -35.58 -12.91
CA LEU A 36 12.10 -36.20 -11.68
C LEU A 36 11.18 -35.81 -10.49
N PRO A 37 10.96 -36.73 -9.53
CA PRO A 37 10.08 -36.47 -8.40
C PRO A 37 10.57 -35.30 -7.53
N VAL A 38 9.63 -34.49 -7.06
CA VAL A 38 9.89 -33.42 -6.09
C VAL A 38 9.56 -33.96 -4.69
N ALA A 39 10.49 -33.80 -3.76
CA ALA A 39 10.31 -34.32 -2.40
C ALA A 39 9.15 -33.60 -1.70
N GLY A 40 8.23 -34.36 -1.09
CA GLY A 40 7.08 -33.82 -0.36
C GLY A 40 5.88 -33.43 -1.23
N THR A 41 5.89 -33.73 -2.54
CA THR A 41 4.74 -33.51 -3.43
C THR A 41 4.44 -34.75 -4.29
N HIS A 42 3.23 -34.80 -4.86
CA HIS A 42 2.85 -35.80 -5.84
C HIS A 42 3.01 -35.24 -7.26
N THR A 43 4.06 -35.68 -7.98
CA THR A 43 4.29 -35.26 -9.38
C THR A 43 3.55 -36.20 -10.34
N LEU A 44 2.63 -35.65 -11.13
CA LEU A 44 1.88 -36.35 -12.18
C LEU A 44 2.36 -35.86 -13.55
N CYS A 45 2.86 -36.78 -14.38
CA CYS A 45 3.42 -36.49 -15.69
C CYS A 45 2.42 -36.90 -16.79
N PHE A 46 2.24 -36.05 -17.81
CA PHE A 46 1.32 -36.31 -18.93
C PHE A 46 1.99 -36.00 -20.26
N ASP A 47 1.80 -36.86 -21.26
CA ASP A 47 2.39 -36.66 -22.59
C ASP A 47 1.66 -35.56 -23.39
N ARG A 48 0.33 -35.46 -23.23
CA ARG A 48 -0.50 -34.50 -23.94
C ARG A 48 -1.07 -33.45 -22.99
N GLU A 49 -1.06 -32.21 -23.44
CA GLU A 49 -1.65 -31.07 -22.73
C GLU A 49 -3.15 -31.27 -22.42
N ASN A 50 -3.88 -31.94 -23.32
CA ASN A 50 -5.30 -32.24 -23.14
C ASN A 50 -5.54 -33.10 -21.89
N ASP A 51 -4.70 -34.11 -21.68
CA ASP A 51 -4.82 -35.04 -20.55
C ASP A 51 -4.51 -34.32 -19.23
N LEU A 52 -3.53 -33.42 -19.26
CA LEU A 52 -3.20 -32.55 -18.13
C LEU A 52 -4.39 -31.68 -17.73
N LEU A 53 -5.03 -30.99 -18.68
CA LEU A 53 -6.18 -30.12 -18.43
C LEU A 53 -7.37 -30.91 -17.88
N VAL A 54 -7.67 -32.08 -18.46
CA VAL A 54 -8.77 -32.94 -17.99
C VAL A 54 -8.53 -33.40 -16.56
N ASN A 55 -7.33 -33.88 -16.25
CA ASN A 55 -6.98 -34.33 -14.90
C ASN A 55 -6.98 -33.19 -13.88
N CYS A 56 -6.54 -31.99 -14.27
CA CYS A 56 -6.60 -30.81 -13.42
C CYS A 56 -8.05 -30.42 -13.07
N ALA A 57 -8.96 -30.42 -14.06
CA ALA A 57 -10.37 -30.14 -13.83
C ALA A 57 -11.05 -31.24 -12.98
N GLU A 58 -10.71 -32.51 -13.20
CA GLU A 58 -11.18 -33.62 -12.38
C GLU A 58 -10.69 -33.53 -10.94
N PHE A 59 -9.42 -33.16 -10.73
CA PHE A 59 -8.88 -32.96 -9.41
C PHE A 59 -9.60 -31.83 -8.65
N ILE A 60 -9.89 -30.70 -9.30
CA ILE A 60 -10.67 -29.63 -8.66
C ILE A 60 -12.06 -30.15 -8.23
N ARG A 61 -12.72 -30.95 -9.07
CA ARG A 61 -14.03 -31.54 -8.75
C ARG A 61 -13.98 -32.55 -7.61
N ILE A 62 -12.95 -33.40 -7.58
CA ILE A 62 -12.78 -34.43 -6.55
C ILE A 62 -12.37 -33.79 -5.22
N CYS A 63 -11.45 -32.82 -5.27
CA CYS A 63 -10.97 -32.09 -4.11
C CYS A 63 -12.08 -31.21 -3.51
N ASP A 64 -12.99 -30.70 -4.35
CA ASP A 64 -14.11 -29.85 -3.97
C ASP A 64 -13.70 -28.65 -3.07
N PRO A 65 -12.78 -27.77 -3.51
CA PRO A 65 -12.29 -26.67 -2.69
C PRO A 65 -13.37 -25.63 -2.34
N ASP A 66 -13.45 -25.29 -1.05
CA ASP A 66 -14.25 -24.17 -0.52
C ASP A 66 -13.73 -22.82 -1.05
N ILE A 67 -12.40 -22.66 -1.04
CA ILE A 67 -11.71 -21.42 -1.43
C ILE A 67 -10.65 -21.73 -2.48
N ILE A 68 -10.69 -20.96 -3.57
CA ILE A 68 -9.64 -20.93 -4.58
C ILE A 68 -8.87 -19.63 -4.45
N THR A 69 -7.56 -19.73 -4.24
CA THR A 69 -6.67 -18.58 -4.09
C THR A 69 -5.44 -18.69 -4.98
N GLY A 70 -4.66 -17.60 -5.03
CA GLY A 70 -3.49 -17.44 -5.87
C GLY A 70 -3.21 -15.95 -6.09
N TYR A 71 -2.29 -15.65 -7.00
CA TYR A 71 -1.87 -14.28 -7.30
C TYR A 71 -2.18 -13.92 -8.74
N ASN A 72 -3.10 -12.97 -8.98
CA ASN A 72 -3.55 -12.55 -10.30
C ASN A 72 -4.37 -13.62 -11.08
N ILE A 73 -4.94 -14.58 -10.37
CA ILE A 73 -5.70 -15.71 -10.94
C ILE A 73 -6.90 -15.27 -11.76
N GLN A 74 -7.52 -14.14 -11.40
CA GLN A 74 -8.73 -13.70 -12.08
C GLN A 74 -8.44 -13.06 -13.43
N ASN A 75 -7.31 -12.36 -13.56
CA ASN A 75 -6.98 -11.65 -14.80
C ASN A 75 -6.05 -12.45 -15.72
N PHE A 76 -5.30 -13.42 -15.20
CA PHE A 76 -4.35 -14.22 -15.98
C PHE A 76 -4.74 -15.71 -16.03
N ASP A 77 -4.61 -16.45 -14.92
CA ASP A 77 -4.67 -17.93 -14.91
C ASP A 77 -5.97 -18.48 -15.49
N PHE A 78 -7.12 -18.17 -14.88
CA PHE A 78 -8.41 -18.70 -15.35
C PHE A 78 -8.76 -18.27 -16.79
N PRO A 79 -8.65 -16.98 -17.18
CA PRO A 79 -8.88 -16.58 -18.57
C PRO A 79 -7.96 -17.29 -19.56
N TYR A 80 -6.70 -17.53 -19.18
CA TYR A 80 -5.74 -18.24 -20.02
C TYR A 80 -6.14 -19.70 -20.22
N ILE A 81 -6.41 -20.43 -19.13
CA ILE A 81 -6.72 -21.86 -19.19
C ILE A 81 -8.06 -22.11 -19.89
N LEU A 82 -9.08 -21.29 -19.63
CA LEU A 82 -10.37 -21.39 -20.32
C LEU A 82 -10.21 -21.19 -21.84
N LYS A 83 -9.38 -20.22 -22.25
CA LYS A 83 -9.08 -19.99 -23.67
C LYS A 83 -8.29 -21.15 -24.26
N ARG A 84 -7.27 -21.67 -23.56
CA ARG A 84 -6.43 -22.78 -24.01
C ARG A 84 -7.25 -24.07 -24.16
N ALA A 85 -8.09 -24.40 -23.19
CA ALA A 85 -9.01 -25.52 -23.25
C ALA A 85 -9.98 -25.43 -24.44
N SER A 86 -10.50 -24.24 -24.74
CA SER A 86 -11.33 -24.00 -25.92
C SER A 86 -10.54 -24.21 -27.23
N THR A 87 -9.30 -23.73 -27.32
CA THR A 87 -8.42 -23.94 -28.49
C THR A 87 -8.11 -25.42 -28.72
N LEU A 88 -7.85 -26.17 -27.64
CA LEU A 88 -7.54 -27.60 -27.68
C LEU A 88 -8.80 -28.50 -27.76
N LYS A 89 -10.00 -27.89 -27.79
CA LYS A 89 -11.31 -28.57 -27.82
C LYS A 89 -11.53 -29.51 -26.62
N VAL A 90 -11.00 -29.16 -25.45
CA VAL A 90 -11.23 -29.87 -24.18
C VAL A 90 -12.58 -29.42 -23.60
N LEU A 91 -13.66 -30.05 -24.06
CA LEU A 91 -15.04 -29.64 -23.75
C LEU A 91 -15.40 -29.70 -22.26
N ARG A 92 -14.73 -30.57 -21.48
CA ARG A 92 -15.10 -30.83 -20.09
C ARG A 92 -14.37 -29.94 -19.07
N PHE A 93 -13.33 -29.23 -19.48
CA PHE A 93 -12.57 -28.33 -18.60
C PHE A 93 -13.39 -27.16 -18.01
N PRO A 94 -14.20 -26.39 -18.78
CA PRO A 94 -14.92 -25.25 -18.23
C PRO A 94 -16.03 -25.64 -17.23
N PHE A 95 -16.34 -26.93 -17.09
CA PHE A 95 -17.38 -27.42 -16.18
C PHE A 95 -16.76 -27.87 -14.84
N LEU A 96 -16.45 -26.88 -14.00
CA LEU A 96 -16.02 -27.13 -12.61
C LEU A 96 -17.21 -27.49 -11.72
N ASP A 97 -18.35 -26.82 -11.90
CA ASP A 97 -19.66 -27.20 -11.34
C ASP A 97 -20.77 -26.83 -12.36
N LEU A 98 -20.71 -25.57 -12.80
CA LEU A 98 -21.40 -25.04 -13.98
C LEU A 98 -20.38 -24.59 -15.02
N GLU A 99 -20.86 -24.23 -16.21
CA GLU A 99 -20.01 -23.67 -17.27
C GLU A 99 -19.36 -22.36 -16.80
N THR A 100 -18.04 -22.41 -16.61
CA THR A 100 -17.21 -21.31 -16.14
C THR A 100 -16.82 -20.41 -17.32
N LYS A 101 -17.14 -19.12 -17.20
CA LYS A 101 -16.88 -18.09 -18.21
C LYS A 101 -16.16 -16.90 -17.58
N ALA A 102 -15.18 -16.37 -18.29
CA ALA A 102 -14.57 -15.09 -17.94
C ALA A 102 -15.34 -13.96 -18.63
N LYS A 103 -15.81 -12.98 -17.86
CA LYS A 103 -16.47 -11.76 -18.35
C LYS A 103 -15.66 -10.54 -17.92
N ASP A 104 -15.55 -9.57 -18.81
CA ASP A 104 -14.92 -8.30 -18.46
C ASP A 104 -15.78 -7.51 -17.47
N SER A 105 -15.12 -6.90 -16.51
CA SER A 105 -15.72 -6.10 -15.45
C SER A 105 -14.87 -4.85 -15.23
N ARG A 106 -15.52 -3.74 -14.90
CA ARG A 106 -14.82 -2.48 -14.59
C ARG A 106 -15.25 -2.00 -13.22
N PHE A 107 -14.27 -1.70 -12.39
CA PHE A 107 -14.48 -1.07 -11.09
C PHE A 107 -13.89 0.34 -11.13
N SER A 108 -14.65 1.33 -10.67
CA SER A 108 -14.23 2.72 -10.60
C SER A 108 -14.55 3.30 -9.24
N SER A 109 -13.56 3.91 -8.59
CA SER A 109 -13.78 4.75 -7.41
C SER A 109 -12.65 5.79 -7.30
N LYS A 110 -12.93 6.93 -6.66
CA LYS A 110 -11.91 7.95 -6.39
C LYS A 110 -10.76 7.42 -5.52
N ALA A 111 -11.05 6.53 -4.57
CA ALA A 111 -10.07 6.02 -3.62
C ALA A 111 -9.19 4.89 -4.20
N LEU A 112 -9.76 3.99 -5.01
CA LEU A 112 -9.04 2.81 -5.54
C LEU A 112 -8.67 2.94 -7.03
N GLY A 113 -9.06 4.04 -7.67
CA GLY A 113 -8.88 4.29 -9.10
C GLY A 113 -9.86 3.52 -9.99
N ILE A 114 -9.59 3.57 -11.29
CA ILE A 114 -10.29 2.79 -12.32
C ILE A 114 -9.46 1.55 -12.62
N ARG A 115 -10.07 0.37 -12.50
CA ARG A 115 -9.42 -0.92 -12.80
C ARG A 115 -10.33 -1.78 -13.66
N GLY A 116 -9.78 -2.26 -14.78
CA GLY A 116 -10.35 -3.38 -15.52
C GLY A 116 -10.02 -4.67 -14.80
N ASN A 117 -11.01 -5.53 -14.61
CA ASN A 117 -10.87 -6.85 -14.03
C ASN A 117 -11.66 -7.84 -14.86
N LYS A 118 -11.31 -9.12 -14.76
CA LYS A 118 -12.19 -10.19 -15.22
C LYS A 118 -12.95 -10.76 -14.03
N ALA A 119 -14.23 -11.04 -14.25
CA ALA A 119 -15.10 -11.76 -13.34
C ALA A 119 -15.30 -13.17 -13.89
N ILE A 120 -15.04 -14.17 -13.06
CA ILE A 120 -15.17 -15.57 -13.42
C ILE A 120 -16.29 -16.15 -12.56
N ASN A 121 -17.27 -16.79 -13.19
CA ASN A 121 -18.37 -17.45 -12.45
C ASN A 121 -17.96 -18.88 -12.07
N ILE A 122 -17.38 -19.02 -10.88
CA ILE A 122 -17.20 -20.31 -10.23
C ILE A 122 -18.21 -20.34 -9.10
N GLU A 123 -19.37 -20.93 -9.38
CA GLU A 123 -20.48 -20.99 -8.41
C GLU A 123 -20.13 -21.94 -7.26
N GLY A 124 -20.65 -21.65 -6.07
CA GLY A 124 -20.40 -22.46 -4.87
C GLY A 124 -19.03 -22.23 -4.19
N ARG A 125 -18.02 -21.73 -4.91
CA ARG A 125 -16.64 -21.58 -4.40
C ARG A 125 -16.25 -20.12 -4.22
N LEU A 126 -15.53 -19.80 -3.16
CA LEU A 126 -15.00 -18.45 -2.93
C LEU A 126 -13.70 -18.24 -3.71
N GLN A 127 -13.61 -17.14 -4.45
CA GLN A 127 -12.40 -16.75 -5.16
C GLN A 127 -11.68 -15.64 -4.40
N VAL A 128 -10.47 -15.93 -3.92
CA VAL A 128 -9.65 -15.00 -3.15
C VAL A 128 -8.36 -14.72 -3.89
N ASP A 129 -8.40 -13.71 -4.78
CA ASP A 129 -7.20 -13.27 -5.50
C ASP A 129 -6.37 -12.32 -4.61
N VAL A 130 -5.18 -12.78 -4.21
CA VAL A 130 -4.28 -12.04 -3.30
C VAL A 130 -3.86 -10.72 -3.92
N LEU A 131 -3.69 -10.63 -5.24
CA LEU A 131 -3.35 -9.37 -5.89
C LEU A 131 -4.43 -8.31 -5.64
N LYS A 132 -5.71 -8.69 -5.69
CA LYS A 132 -6.83 -7.76 -5.44
C LYS A 132 -6.86 -7.30 -4.00
N ILE A 133 -6.58 -8.20 -3.05
CA ILE A 133 -6.47 -7.84 -1.62
C ILE A 133 -5.32 -6.84 -1.44
N MET A 134 -4.14 -7.14 -1.99
CA MET A 134 -2.97 -6.27 -1.85
C MET A 134 -3.24 -4.87 -2.40
N GLN A 135 -3.84 -4.77 -3.59
CA GLN A 135 -4.16 -3.49 -4.22
C GLN A 135 -5.25 -2.69 -3.49
N ARG A 136 -6.09 -3.37 -2.70
CA ARG A 136 -7.19 -2.75 -1.98
C ARG A 136 -6.76 -2.27 -0.59
N ASP A 137 -6.00 -3.10 0.12
CA ASP A 137 -5.72 -2.90 1.54
C ASP A 137 -4.35 -2.26 1.79
N HIS A 138 -3.44 -2.31 0.80
CA HIS A 138 -2.08 -1.80 0.94
C HIS A 138 -1.72 -0.84 -0.19
N LYS A 139 -1.01 0.25 0.15
CA LYS A 139 -0.44 1.20 -0.81
C LYS A 139 1.04 0.87 -1.03
N LEU A 140 1.31 -0.06 -1.92
CA LEU A 140 2.66 -0.53 -2.24
C LEU A 140 3.19 0.13 -3.51
N ARG A 141 4.52 0.20 -3.63
CA ARG A 141 5.19 0.70 -4.84
C ARG A 141 5.00 -0.23 -6.03
N SER A 142 5.13 -1.53 -5.78
CA SER A 142 4.97 -2.60 -6.75
C SER A 142 4.07 -3.68 -6.16
N TYR A 143 3.17 -4.19 -7.00
CA TYR A 143 2.28 -5.30 -6.68
C TYR A 143 2.68 -6.55 -7.47
N THR A 144 3.98 -6.75 -7.69
CA THR A 144 4.48 -8.04 -8.16
C THR A 144 4.57 -9.01 -6.99
N LEU A 145 4.33 -10.30 -7.23
CA LEU A 145 4.40 -11.33 -6.18
C LEU A 145 5.76 -11.30 -5.46
N ASN A 146 6.86 -11.10 -6.20
CA ASN A 146 8.19 -10.99 -5.61
C ASN A 146 8.31 -9.78 -4.67
N SER A 147 7.86 -8.59 -5.08
CA SER A 147 7.92 -7.39 -4.24
C SER A 147 7.05 -7.50 -2.99
N VAL A 148 5.85 -8.07 -3.13
CA VAL A 148 4.93 -8.26 -2.00
C VAL A 148 5.46 -9.31 -1.03
N SER A 149 6.00 -10.41 -1.54
CA SER A 149 6.61 -11.47 -0.72
C SER A 149 7.85 -10.97 0.01
N ALA A 150 8.71 -10.18 -0.65
CA ALA A 150 9.87 -9.59 0.00
C ALA A 150 9.45 -8.62 1.11
N HIS A 151 8.44 -7.77 0.86
CA HIS A 151 7.95 -6.79 1.81
C HIS A 151 7.32 -7.43 3.05
N PHE A 152 6.44 -8.43 2.88
CA PHE A 152 5.69 -9.01 3.99
C PHE A 152 6.34 -10.25 4.57
N LEU A 153 6.89 -11.16 3.76
CA LEU A 153 7.46 -12.43 4.22
C LEU A 153 8.96 -12.32 4.50
N GLY A 154 9.66 -11.35 3.89
CA GLY A 154 11.13 -11.31 3.90
C GLY A 154 11.75 -12.35 2.95
N GLU A 155 10.94 -12.92 2.05
CA GLU A 155 11.35 -13.96 1.10
C GLU A 155 11.25 -13.43 -0.32
N GLN A 156 12.22 -13.82 -1.15
CA GLN A 156 12.22 -13.51 -2.57
C GLN A 156 11.95 -14.78 -3.39
N LYS A 157 11.31 -14.59 -4.54
CA LYS A 157 11.17 -15.63 -5.56
C LYS A 157 12.55 -15.88 -6.21
N GLU A 158 12.82 -17.12 -6.63
CA GLU A 158 13.92 -17.40 -7.55
C GLU A 158 13.59 -16.83 -8.94
N ASP A 159 14.41 -15.92 -9.47
CA ASP A 159 14.08 -15.20 -10.70
C ASP A 159 14.41 -16.01 -11.95
N ILE A 160 13.45 -16.81 -12.42
CA ILE A 160 13.49 -17.45 -13.74
C ILE A 160 12.90 -16.47 -14.76
N HIS A 161 13.74 -16.02 -15.70
CA HIS A 161 13.31 -15.15 -16.78
C HIS A 161 12.36 -15.89 -17.74
N HIS A 162 11.32 -15.23 -18.26
CA HIS A 162 10.30 -15.88 -19.08
C HIS A 162 10.87 -16.54 -20.37
N SER A 163 11.99 -16.02 -20.90
CA SER A 163 12.60 -16.54 -22.12
C SER A 163 13.19 -17.94 -21.94
N ILE A 164 13.66 -18.27 -20.74
CA ILE A 164 14.31 -19.56 -20.47
C ILE A 164 13.32 -20.65 -20.07
N ILE A 165 12.05 -20.32 -19.85
CA ILE A 165 11.02 -21.30 -19.46
C ILE A 165 10.82 -22.34 -20.56
N ALA A 166 10.76 -21.92 -21.82
CA ALA A 166 10.63 -22.83 -22.95
C ALA A 166 11.84 -23.76 -23.08
N ASP A 167 13.06 -23.24 -22.88
CA ASP A 167 14.29 -24.02 -22.93
C ASP A 167 14.36 -25.04 -21.77
N LEU A 168 13.96 -24.64 -20.56
CA LEU A 168 13.89 -25.54 -19.40
C LEU A 168 12.83 -26.64 -19.59
N GLN A 169 11.69 -26.32 -20.22
CA GLN A 169 10.64 -27.28 -20.51
C GLN A 169 11.07 -28.29 -21.58
N ASN A 170 11.75 -27.83 -22.64
CA ASN A 170 12.25 -28.65 -23.74
C ASN A 170 13.59 -29.36 -23.42
N GLY A 171 14.16 -29.10 -22.24
CA GLY A 171 15.37 -29.74 -21.74
C GLY A 171 15.14 -31.18 -21.25
N ASN A 172 15.75 -31.52 -20.11
CA ASN A 172 15.70 -32.85 -19.51
C ASN A 172 14.73 -32.91 -18.31
N ASP A 173 14.62 -34.08 -17.68
CA ASP A 173 13.73 -34.28 -16.54
C ASP A 173 14.14 -33.46 -15.31
N GLU A 174 15.42 -33.09 -15.19
CA GLU A 174 15.94 -32.27 -14.11
C GLU A 174 15.62 -30.78 -14.31
N THR A 175 15.68 -30.27 -15.54
CA THR A 175 15.26 -28.90 -15.86
C THR A 175 13.75 -28.74 -15.67
N ARG A 176 12.95 -29.74 -16.05
CA ARG A 176 11.51 -29.79 -15.75
C ARG A 176 11.23 -29.88 -14.25
N ARG A 177 12.01 -30.65 -13.49
CA ARG A 177 11.93 -30.67 -12.01
C ARG A 177 12.22 -29.30 -11.39
N ARG A 178 13.24 -28.58 -11.90
CA ARG A 178 13.56 -27.22 -11.43
C ARG A 178 12.42 -26.25 -11.71
N LEU A 179 11.84 -26.30 -12.91
CA LEU A 179 10.68 -25.49 -13.27
C LEU A 179 9.48 -25.82 -12.36
N ALA A 180 9.26 -27.10 -12.10
CA ALA A 180 8.25 -27.58 -11.15
C ALA A 180 8.43 -26.98 -9.73
N ILE A 181 9.65 -27.00 -9.17
CA ILE A 181 9.92 -26.42 -7.84
C ILE A 181 9.64 -24.92 -7.83
N TYR A 182 10.02 -24.22 -8.91
CA TYR A 182 9.73 -22.80 -9.08
C TYR A 182 8.22 -22.51 -9.08
N CYS A 183 7.42 -23.27 -9.84
CA CYS A 183 5.97 -23.13 -9.89
C CYS A 183 5.32 -23.42 -8.53
N LEU A 184 5.83 -24.43 -7.81
CA LEU A 184 5.33 -24.78 -6.49
C LEU A 184 5.57 -23.65 -5.48
N LYS A 185 6.73 -23.01 -5.52
CA LYS A 185 7.03 -21.84 -4.68
C LYS A 185 6.07 -20.68 -4.98
N ASP A 186 5.82 -20.40 -6.26
CA ASP A 186 4.92 -19.33 -6.70
C ASP A 186 3.45 -19.59 -6.34
N ALA A 187 3.02 -20.86 -6.28
CA ALA A 187 1.71 -21.24 -5.75
C ALA A 187 1.65 -21.14 -4.22
N TYR A 188 2.75 -21.45 -3.51
CA TYR A 188 2.77 -21.46 -2.04
C TYR A 188 2.87 -20.07 -1.40
N LEU A 189 3.54 -19.11 -2.05
CA LEU A 189 3.71 -17.75 -1.52
C LEU A 189 2.37 -17.00 -1.26
N PRO A 190 1.37 -17.03 -2.16
CA PRO A 190 0.05 -16.44 -1.92
C PRO A 190 -0.65 -16.98 -0.67
N GLN A 191 -0.58 -18.28 -0.41
CA GLN A 191 -1.12 -18.89 0.79
C GLN A 191 -0.44 -18.33 2.04
N ARG A 192 0.90 -18.28 2.04
CA ARG A 192 1.65 -17.69 3.17
C ARG A 192 1.37 -16.22 3.39
N LEU A 193 1.12 -15.46 2.32
CA LEU A 193 0.69 -14.07 2.44
C LEU A 193 -0.69 -13.97 3.10
N LEU A 194 -1.65 -14.80 2.70
CA LEU A 194 -2.97 -14.85 3.33
C LEU A 194 -2.89 -15.20 4.82
N ASP A 195 -2.06 -16.18 5.17
CA ASP A 195 -1.86 -16.62 6.55
C ASP A 195 -1.16 -15.52 7.37
N LYS A 196 -0.06 -14.95 6.87
CA LYS A 196 0.69 -13.92 7.61
C LYS A 196 -0.13 -12.65 7.85
N LEU A 197 -0.98 -12.28 6.89
CA LEU A 197 -1.82 -11.08 6.95
C LEU A 197 -3.21 -11.36 7.52
N MET A 198 -3.51 -12.61 7.88
CA MET A 198 -4.80 -13.06 8.40
C MET A 198 -5.98 -12.60 7.52
N CYS A 199 -5.78 -12.56 6.21
CA CYS A 199 -6.72 -11.94 5.27
C CYS A 199 -8.10 -12.59 5.37
N ILE A 200 -8.18 -13.92 5.33
CA ILE A 200 -9.45 -14.64 5.36
C ILE A 200 -10.25 -14.30 6.62
N ILE A 201 -9.60 -14.28 7.78
CA ILE A 201 -10.23 -13.95 9.07
C ILE A 201 -10.74 -12.51 9.06
N ASN A 202 -9.93 -11.56 8.61
CA ASN A 202 -10.30 -10.15 8.55
C ASN A 202 -11.51 -9.91 7.64
N TYR A 203 -11.54 -10.55 6.48
CA TYR A 203 -12.65 -10.41 5.53
C TYR A 203 -13.92 -11.14 5.99
N ILE A 204 -13.80 -12.30 6.67
CA ILE A 204 -14.95 -12.99 7.28
C ILE A 204 -15.58 -12.11 8.38
N GLU A 205 -14.76 -11.53 9.27
CA GLU A 205 -15.26 -10.64 10.32
C GLU A 205 -15.88 -9.37 9.73
N MET A 206 -15.30 -8.81 8.65
CA MET A 206 -15.91 -7.71 7.90
C MET A 206 -17.27 -8.07 7.32
N ALA A 207 -17.41 -9.27 6.73
CA ALA A 207 -18.68 -9.76 6.20
C ALA A 207 -19.72 -9.94 7.32
N ARG A 208 -19.32 -10.49 8.46
CA ARG A 208 -20.19 -10.68 9.64
C ARG A 208 -20.67 -9.34 10.22
N VAL A 209 -19.77 -8.38 10.38
CA VAL A 209 -20.08 -7.06 10.95
C VAL A 209 -21.00 -6.26 10.03
N THR A 210 -20.66 -6.16 8.75
CA THR A 210 -21.39 -5.32 7.79
C THR A 210 -22.59 -6.02 7.17
N GLY A 211 -22.63 -7.35 7.25
CA GLY A 211 -23.75 -8.13 6.77
C GLY A 211 -23.87 -8.23 5.26
N VAL A 212 -22.74 -8.27 4.55
CA VAL A 212 -22.68 -8.42 3.09
C VAL A 212 -21.99 -9.74 2.72
N PRO A 213 -22.28 -10.33 1.55
CA PRO A 213 -21.57 -11.51 1.08
C PRO A 213 -20.06 -11.26 0.98
N PHE A 214 -19.25 -12.29 1.25
CA PHE A 214 -17.78 -12.19 1.22
C PHE A 214 -17.27 -11.63 -0.12
N ASN A 215 -17.78 -12.14 -1.25
CA ASN A 215 -17.39 -11.71 -2.59
C ASN A 215 -17.64 -10.20 -2.84
N TYR A 216 -18.59 -9.57 -2.14
CA TYR A 216 -18.85 -8.13 -2.28
C TYR A 216 -17.73 -7.29 -1.65
N LEU A 217 -17.01 -7.82 -0.67
CA LEU A 217 -15.89 -7.10 -0.07
C LEU A 217 -14.74 -6.88 -1.05
N LEU A 218 -14.54 -7.79 -1.99
CA LEU A 218 -13.50 -7.71 -3.03
C LEU A 218 -14.00 -6.99 -4.29
N THR A 219 -15.28 -7.13 -4.63
CA THR A 219 -15.84 -6.63 -5.91
C THR A 219 -16.58 -5.29 -5.81
N ARG A 220 -17.02 -4.88 -4.61
CA ARG A 220 -17.83 -3.67 -4.39
C ARG A 220 -17.11 -2.66 -3.48
N GLY A 221 -17.57 -1.40 -3.54
CA GLY A 221 -17.06 -0.30 -2.73
C GLY A 221 -17.61 -0.29 -1.31
N GLN A 222 -17.31 0.77 -0.55
CA GLN A 222 -17.76 0.90 0.85
C GLN A 222 -19.27 1.16 0.99
N GLN A 223 -19.91 1.76 -0.01
CA GLN A 223 -21.33 2.13 0.04
C GLN A 223 -22.25 0.93 0.33
N ILE A 224 -21.99 -0.24 -0.27
CA ILE A 224 -22.85 -1.42 -0.08
C ILE A 224 -22.87 -1.89 1.39
N LYS A 225 -21.77 -1.68 2.12
CA LYS A 225 -21.64 -2.04 3.54
C LYS A 225 -22.51 -1.15 4.42
N VAL A 226 -22.53 0.15 4.13
CA VAL A 226 -23.35 1.13 4.86
C VAL A 226 -24.83 0.91 4.54
N ILE A 227 -25.15 0.70 3.26
CA ILE A 227 -26.50 0.43 2.79
C ILE A 227 -27.06 -0.83 3.46
N SER A 228 -26.31 -1.95 3.49
CA SER A 228 -26.76 -3.18 4.15
C SER A 228 -27.14 -2.96 5.62
N GLN A 229 -26.31 -2.22 6.36
CA GLN A 229 -26.58 -1.89 7.76
C GLN A 229 -27.79 -0.98 7.94
N LEU A 230 -27.95 0.00 7.06
CA LEU A 230 -29.10 0.91 7.05
C LEU A 230 -30.41 0.14 6.84
N TYR A 231 -30.48 -0.73 5.83
CA TYR A 231 -31.66 -1.56 5.58
C TYR A 231 -32.00 -2.48 6.75
N ARG A 232 -31.00 -3.07 7.41
CA ARG A 232 -31.22 -3.92 8.61
C ARG A 232 -31.82 -3.12 9.76
N LYS A 233 -31.32 -1.91 10.02
CA LYS A 233 -31.85 -1.03 11.08
C LYS A 233 -33.22 -0.45 10.73
N ALA A 234 -33.44 -0.07 9.47
CA ALA A 234 -34.74 0.40 9.00
C ALA A 234 -35.83 -0.67 9.20
N LYS A 235 -35.53 -1.93 8.86
CA LYS A 235 -36.44 -3.06 9.11
C LYS A 235 -36.78 -3.22 10.59
N GLN A 236 -35.80 -3.10 11.49
CA GLN A 236 -36.03 -3.20 12.95
C GLN A 236 -36.95 -2.10 13.48
N GLN A 237 -36.95 -0.93 12.84
CA GLN A 237 -37.77 0.22 13.23
C GLN A 237 -39.07 0.33 12.41
N GLY A 238 -39.36 -0.63 11.52
CA GLY A 238 -40.54 -0.57 10.65
C GLY A 238 -40.51 0.57 9.63
N LEU A 239 -39.33 1.02 9.22
CA LEU A 239 -39.14 2.16 8.32
C LEU A 239 -38.85 1.70 6.88
N LEU A 240 -39.30 2.52 5.92
CA LEU A 240 -39.01 2.36 4.50
C LEU A 240 -37.94 3.38 4.07
N ILE A 241 -36.99 2.93 3.25
CA ILE A 241 -35.93 3.79 2.69
C ILE A 241 -36.39 4.25 1.30
N PRO A 242 -36.69 5.55 1.10
CA PRO A 242 -37.10 6.06 -0.20
C PRO A 242 -35.89 6.21 -1.14
N ASN A 243 -36.16 6.20 -2.45
CA ASN A 243 -35.17 6.49 -3.49
C ASN A 243 -35.32 7.94 -3.98
N MET A 244 -35.01 8.91 -3.11
CA MET A 244 -35.20 10.35 -3.37
C MET A 244 -33.96 11.16 -2.96
N ASN A 245 -33.74 12.29 -3.62
CA ASN A 245 -32.75 13.29 -3.20
C ASN A 245 -33.40 14.21 -2.15
N PRO A 246 -32.91 14.22 -0.90
CA PRO A 246 -33.52 15.03 0.14
C PRO A 246 -33.18 16.53 -0.01
N GLU A 247 -34.10 17.37 0.47
CA GLU A 247 -33.83 18.78 0.79
C GLU A 247 -33.41 18.89 2.28
N ASP A 248 -32.47 19.80 2.58
CA ASP A 248 -31.75 19.82 3.85
C ASP A 248 -32.46 20.65 4.94
N ILE A 249 -33.34 20.00 5.73
CA ILE A 249 -33.79 20.51 7.03
C ILE A 249 -33.65 19.40 8.08
N PHE A 250 -32.86 19.62 9.13
CA PHE A 250 -32.58 18.63 10.17
C PHE A 250 -33.35 18.92 11.47
N LEU A 251 -33.90 17.86 12.08
CA LEU A 251 -34.52 17.92 13.40
C LEU A 251 -33.49 17.88 14.53
N LYS A 252 -33.82 18.47 15.69
CA LYS A 252 -33.03 18.34 16.91
C LYS A 252 -33.13 16.92 17.49
N THR A 253 -32.07 16.46 18.16
CA THR A 253 -32.01 15.11 18.78
C THR A 253 -33.09 14.90 19.84
N SER A 254 -33.55 15.98 20.49
CA SER A 254 -34.65 15.95 21.47
C SER A 254 -35.99 15.53 20.85
N VAL A 255 -36.15 15.68 19.53
CA VAL A 255 -37.36 15.30 18.80
C VAL A 255 -37.21 13.87 18.29
N GLN A 256 -36.15 13.61 17.53
CA GLN A 256 -35.89 12.29 16.97
C GLN A 256 -34.40 12.09 16.73
N LYS A 257 -33.87 10.97 17.23
CA LYS A 257 -32.50 10.56 16.95
C LYS A 257 -32.42 9.91 15.58
N GLY A 258 -31.53 10.42 14.73
CA GLY A 258 -31.31 9.85 13.40
C GLY A 258 -30.75 8.42 13.46
N MET A 259 -31.04 7.63 12.42
CA MET A 259 -30.59 6.24 12.31
C MET A 259 -29.07 6.10 12.14
N LEU A 260 -28.43 7.02 11.39
CA LEU A 260 -26.98 7.00 11.17
C LEU A 260 -26.19 7.19 12.48
N PRO A 261 -26.52 8.14 13.37
CA PRO A 261 -25.95 8.21 14.72
C PRO A 261 -26.05 6.91 15.51
N ILE A 262 -27.21 6.24 15.47
CA ILE A 262 -27.43 4.97 16.19
C ILE A 262 -26.50 3.87 15.63
N ILE A 263 -26.41 3.75 14.31
CA ILE A 263 -25.50 2.79 13.65
C ILE A 263 -24.04 3.08 14.04
N LEU A 264 -23.63 4.34 14.01
CA LEU A 264 -22.26 4.74 14.35
C LEU A 264 -21.93 4.45 15.81
N GLU A 265 -22.83 4.76 16.74
CA GLU A 265 -22.66 4.45 18.16
C GLU A 265 -22.55 2.95 18.40
N ASP A 266 -23.40 2.14 17.76
CA ASP A 266 -23.34 0.67 17.83
C ASP A 266 -21.99 0.14 17.32
N LEU A 267 -21.51 0.65 16.19
CA LEU A 267 -20.22 0.24 15.60
C LEU A 267 -19.04 0.65 16.48
N ILE A 268 -19.04 1.88 17.01
CA ILE A 268 -18.00 2.37 17.92
C ILE A 268 -18.02 1.57 19.23
N GLY A 269 -19.20 1.31 19.79
CA GLY A 269 -19.38 0.51 20.99
C GLY A 269 -18.88 -0.91 20.83
N ALA A 270 -19.29 -1.58 19.74
CA ALA A 270 -18.80 -2.91 19.37
C ALA A 270 -17.28 -2.93 19.19
N ARG A 271 -16.69 -1.87 18.61
CA ARG A 271 -15.24 -1.78 18.44
C ARG A 271 -14.51 -1.65 19.76
N LYS A 272 -15.02 -0.80 20.67
CA LYS A 272 -14.45 -0.65 22.02
C LYS A 272 -14.48 -1.99 22.76
N LYS A 273 -15.57 -2.74 22.65
CA LYS A 273 -15.68 -4.08 23.23
C LYS A 273 -14.67 -5.06 22.62
N ALA A 274 -14.58 -5.15 21.29
CA ALA A 274 -13.60 -6.01 20.61
C ALA A 274 -12.16 -5.70 21.03
N LYS A 275 -11.80 -4.41 21.19
CA LYS A 275 -10.49 -4.01 21.72
C LYS A 275 -10.28 -4.38 23.18
N ALA A 276 -11.31 -4.33 24.01
CA ALA A 276 -11.23 -4.73 25.41
C ALA A 276 -11.03 -6.25 25.54
N ASP A 277 -11.76 -7.03 24.74
CA ASP A 277 -11.62 -8.48 24.67
C ASP A 277 -10.24 -8.88 24.13
N LEU A 278 -9.74 -8.18 23.09
CA LEU A 278 -8.40 -8.38 22.53
C LEU A 278 -7.26 -8.16 23.55
N LYS A 279 -7.46 -7.29 24.54
CA LYS A 279 -6.48 -7.07 25.62
C LYS A 279 -6.42 -8.23 26.62
N LYS A 280 -7.53 -8.95 26.81
CA LYS A 280 -7.64 -10.05 27.77
C LYS A 280 -7.28 -11.41 27.17
N GLU A 281 -7.50 -11.56 25.87
CA GLU A 281 -7.31 -12.82 25.18
C GLU A 281 -5.83 -13.17 25.02
N THR A 282 -5.47 -14.42 25.28
CA THR A 282 -4.09 -14.92 25.19
C THR A 282 -3.89 -15.82 23.98
N ASP A 283 -4.94 -16.50 23.52
CA ASP A 283 -4.87 -17.40 22.37
C ASP A 283 -4.59 -16.63 21.06
N PRO A 284 -3.51 -16.98 20.32
CA PRO A 284 -3.14 -16.27 19.09
C PRO A 284 -4.24 -16.22 18.03
N PHE A 285 -4.99 -17.32 17.87
CA PHE A 285 -6.04 -17.40 16.86
C PHE A 285 -7.24 -16.51 17.24
N LYS A 286 -7.75 -16.60 18.47
CA LYS A 286 -8.83 -15.73 18.96
C LYS A 286 -8.42 -14.26 18.97
N ARG A 287 -7.16 -13.95 19.31
CA ARG A 287 -6.63 -12.58 19.19
C ARG A 287 -6.71 -12.07 17.76
N ALA A 288 -6.33 -12.87 16.77
CA ALA A 288 -6.42 -12.48 15.37
C ALA A 288 -7.87 -12.26 14.91
N VAL A 289 -8.81 -13.10 15.34
CA VAL A 289 -10.25 -12.91 15.08
C VAL A 289 -10.74 -11.59 15.70
N LEU A 290 -10.37 -11.30 16.94
CA LEU A 290 -10.76 -10.07 17.64
C LEU A 290 -10.14 -8.81 17.01
N ASP A 291 -8.90 -8.89 16.52
CA ASP A 291 -8.27 -7.79 15.79
C ASP A 291 -8.92 -7.58 14.41
N GLY A 292 -9.18 -8.65 13.66
CA GLY A 292 -9.95 -8.58 12.42
C GLY A 292 -11.32 -7.94 12.62
N ARG A 293 -12.01 -8.31 13.71
CA ARG A 293 -13.28 -7.71 14.10
C ARG A 293 -13.16 -6.22 14.43
N GLN A 294 -12.12 -5.78 15.16
CA GLN A 294 -11.96 -4.35 15.46
C GLN A 294 -11.61 -3.52 14.22
N LEU A 295 -10.85 -4.08 13.28
CA LEU A 295 -10.55 -3.46 11.98
C LEU A 295 -11.81 -3.37 11.12
N ALA A 296 -12.62 -4.42 11.07
CA ALA A 296 -13.91 -4.42 10.38
C ALA A 296 -14.88 -3.35 10.88
N LEU A 297 -14.85 -3.06 12.18
CA LEU A 297 -15.67 -2.03 12.82
C LEU A 297 -15.10 -0.61 12.63
N LYS A 298 -13.93 -0.45 12.02
CA LYS A 298 -13.37 0.86 11.66
C LYS A 298 -14.07 1.34 10.38
N VAL A 299 -15.12 2.15 10.55
CA VAL A 299 -16.01 2.60 9.46
C VAL A 299 -15.32 3.51 8.42
N CYS A 300 -14.20 4.15 8.77
CA CYS A 300 -13.49 5.08 7.88
C CYS A 300 -11.97 4.86 7.92
N ASP A 301 -11.36 4.88 6.73
CA ASP A 301 -9.91 5.02 6.57
C ASP A 301 -9.46 6.39 7.09
N CYS A 302 -8.28 6.41 7.72
CA CYS A 302 -7.66 7.66 8.13
C CYS A 302 -6.98 8.27 6.89
N VAL A 303 -7.39 9.48 6.51
CA VAL A 303 -6.68 10.24 5.48
C VAL A 303 -5.59 11.06 6.19
N SER A 304 -4.33 10.77 5.86
CA SER A 304 -3.18 11.55 6.35
C SER A 304 -3.12 12.88 5.60
N TYR A 305 -2.97 13.98 6.33
CA TYR A 305 -2.84 15.32 5.76
C TYR A 305 -1.84 16.16 6.57
N VAL A 306 -1.28 17.20 5.94
CA VAL A 306 -0.49 18.24 6.59
C VAL A 306 -1.09 19.62 6.28
N ILE A 307 -0.86 20.58 7.18
CA ILE A 307 -1.36 21.96 7.00
C ILE A 307 -0.27 22.82 6.36
N ILE A 308 -0.52 23.26 5.13
CA ILE A 308 0.38 24.11 4.35
C ILE A 308 0.14 25.60 4.62
N LYS A 309 1.13 26.43 4.30
CA LYS A 309 1.03 27.88 4.42
C LYS A 309 0.13 28.44 3.32
N GLY A 310 -1.05 28.96 3.70
CA GLY A 310 -2.04 29.56 2.81
C GLY A 310 -2.00 31.09 2.77
N THR A 311 -2.98 31.68 2.08
CA THR A 311 -3.25 33.13 2.12
C THR A 311 -3.67 33.58 3.53
N LYS A 312 -3.48 34.87 3.83
CA LYS A 312 -3.96 35.46 5.08
C LYS A 312 -5.48 35.25 5.12
N ASP A 313 -5.98 34.61 6.18
CA ASP A 313 -7.39 34.26 6.44
C ASP A 313 -7.96 33.01 5.72
N ALA A 314 -7.12 32.20 5.07
CA ALA A 314 -7.56 30.89 4.56
C ALA A 314 -7.97 29.93 5.70
N VAL A 315 -9.14 29.32 5.56
CA VAL A 315 -9.69 28.34 6.51
C VAL A 315 -8.87 27.05 6.53
N ALA A 316 -8.80 26.39 7.70
CA ALA A 316 -7.88 25.27 7.92
C ALA A 316 -8.10 24.08 6.96
N TYR A 317 -9.33 23.84 6.50
CA TYR A 317 -9.61 22.74 5.57
C TYR A 317 -9.12 23.02 4.13
N GLU A 318 -8.98 24.28 3.72
CA GLU A 318 -8.39 24.67 2.43
C GLU A 318 -6.86 24.57 2.42
N LYS A 319 -6.26 24.49 3.61
CA LYS A 319 -4.82 24.36 3.81
C LYS A 319 -4.37 22.91 4.02
N ALA A 320 -5.28 21.94 4.01
CA ALA A 320 -4.97 20.54 4.22
C ALA A 320 -4.52 19.88 2.90
N GLU A 321 -3.32 19.31 2.89
CA GLU A 321 -2.73 18.70 1.69
C GLU A 321 -2.12 17.32 1.95
N ASP A 322 -1.95 16.55 0.89
CA ASP A 322 -1.31 15.23 0.94
C ASP A 322 0.20 15.36 1.23
N PRO A 323 0.76 14.59 2.20
CA PRO A 323 2.18 14.69 2.56
C PRO A 323 3.15 14.39 1.40
N LEU A 324 2.81 13.50 0.46
CA LEU A 324 3.66 13.24 -0.72
C LEU A 324 3.61 14.43 -1.67
N TYR A 325 2.43 14.98 -1.91
CA TYR A 325 2.28 16.16 -2.76
C TYR A 325 3.08 17.35 -2.22
N VAL A 326 3.02 17.60 -0.91
CA VAL A 326 3.84 18.64 -0.24
C VAL A 326 5.33 18.40 -0.40
N LEU A 327 5.78 17.15 -0.27
CA LEU A 327 7.20 16.77 -0.40
C LEU A 327 7.72 16.92 -1.84
N ASP A 328 6.92 16.49 -2.82
CA ASP A 328 7.30 16.50 -4.22
C ASP A 328 7.25 17.93 -4.79
N MET A 329 6.25 18.73 -4.41
CA MET A 329 6.10 20.13 -4.85
C MET A 329 6.85 21.14 -3.97
N ASN A 330 7.46 20.68 -2.86
CA ASN A 330 8.16 21.50 -1.88
C ASN A 330 7.32 22.69 -1.37
N ILE A 331 6.08 22.38 -0.95
CA ILE A 331 5.12 23.38 -0.47
C ILE A 331 5.47 23.75 0.99
N PRO A 332 5.52 25.03 1.36
CA PRO A 332 5.83 25.44 2.72
C PRO A 332 4.75 25.01 3.72
N ILE A 333 5.17 24.46 4.85
CA ILE A 333 4.31 24.06 5.97
C ILE A 333 3.99 25.28 6.84
N ASP A 334 2.77 25.37 7.37
CA ASP A 334 2.35 26.43 8.29
C ASP A 334 2.90 26.18 9.71
N THR A 335 4.16 26.50 9.95
CA THR A 335 4.83 26.28 11.24
C THR A 335 4.12 27.01 12.40
N LYS A 336 3.49 28.16 12.11
CA LYS A 336 2.74 28.93 13.10
C LYS A 336 1.49 28.19 13.56
N TYR A 337 0.75 27.60 12.63
CA TYR A 337 -0.39 26.74 12.95
C TYR A 337 -0.01 25.56 13.86
N TYR A 338 1.08 24.85 13.55
CA TYR A 338 1.52 23.72 14.40
C TYR A 338 1.96 24.18 15.79
N LEU A 339 2.67 25.31 15.88
CA LEU A 339 3.11 25.87 17.16
C LEU A 339 1.91 26.29 18.03
N GLU A 340 0.98 27.08 17.48
CA GLU A 340 -0.13 27.68 18.23
C GLU A 340 -1.28 26.71 18.48
N ASN A 341 -1.67 25.91 17.47
CA ASN A 341 -2.86 25.05 17.57
C ASN A 341 -2.56 23.65 18.08
N GLN A 342 -1.37 23.09 17.82
CA GLN A 342 -1.05 21.71 18.20
C GLN A 342 -0.11 21.61 19.40
N LEU A 343 0.93 22.44 19.48
CA LEU A 343 1.95 22.34 20.53
C LEU A 343 1.64 23.22 21.75
N ALA A 344 1.17 24.45 21.55
CA ALA A 344 0.98 25.40 22.64
C ALA A 344 -0.03 24.91 23.67
N ASN A 345 -1.22 24.50 23.25
CA ASN A 345 -2.28 24.11 24.19
C ASN A 345 -1.88 22.94 25.11
N PRO A 346 -1.33 21.81 24.60
CA PRO A 346 -0.84 20.72 25.47
C PRO A 346 0.29 21.14 26.41
N LEU A 347 1.28 21.91 25.91
CA LEU A 347 2.41 22.36 26.72
C LEU A 347 1.95 23.29 27.85
N MET A 348 1.03 24.22 27.56
CA MET A 348 0.43 25.10 28.55
C MET A 348 -0.32 24.30 29.62
N CYS A 349 -1.06 23.25 29.24
CA CYS A 349 -1.74 22.37 30.20
C CYS A 349 -0.77 21.65 31.15
N ILE A 350 0.39 21.20 30.66
CA ILE A 350 1.38 20.46 31.45
C ILE A 350 2.14 21.38 32.42
N PHE A 351 2.57 22.55 31.93
CA PHE A 351 3.47 23.42 32.68
C PHE A 351 2.76 24.46 33.55
N LYS A 352 1.52 24.85 33.23
CA LYS A 352 0.74 25.82 34.01
C LYS A 352 0.57 25.43 35.50
N PRO A 353 0.32 24.16 35.87
CA PRO A 353 0.25 23.74 37.27
C PRO A 353 1.59 23.84 38.02
N ILE A 354 2.72 23.78 37.32
CA ILE A 354 4.06 23.73 37.90
C ILE A 354 4.68 25.14 38.01
N LEU A 355 4.53 25.95 36.97
CA LEU A 355 5.26 27.22 36.79
C LEU A 355 4.38 28.47 36.92
N GLY A 356 3.05 28.33 37.05
CA GLY A 356 2.12 29.45 37.20
C GLY A 356 1.77 30.21 35.91
N VAL A 357 1.33 31.48 36.04
CA VAL A 357 0.58 32.23 35.01
C VAL A 357 1.44 32.82 33.87
N LYS A 358 2.76 32.98 34.05
CA LYS A 358 3.66 33.62 33.05
C LYS A 358 4.25 32.64 32.03
N LEU A 359 3.41 31.83 31.40
CA LEU A 359 3.89 30.81 30.45
C LEU A 359 3.76 31.18 28.97
N SER A 360 3.00 32.22 28.65
CA SER A 360 2.86 32.73 27.27
C SER A 360 4.19 33.24 26.71
N SER A 361 5.14 33.67 27.56
CA SER A 361 6.49 34.06 27.18
C SER A 361 7.43 32.89 26.88
N LEU A 362 7.03 31.64 27.12
CA LEU A 362 7.83 30.45 26.78
C LEU A 362 7.78 30.16 25.27
N LEU A 363 6.65 30.50 24.64
CA LEU A 363 6.40 30.30 23.21
C LEU A 363 6.38 31.62 22.43
N ALA A 364 6.62 32.75 23.11
CA ALA A 364 6.71 34.08 22.53
C ALA A 364 7.91 34.84 23.11
N GLY A 365 8.78 35.37 22.24
CA GLY A 365 9.89 36.22 22.66
C GLY A 365 11.08 36.25 21.70
N ASP A 366 12.05 37.12 21.99
CA ASP A 366 13.21 37.39 21.13
C ASP A 366 14.16 36.18 20.97
N HIS A 367 14.08 35.21 21.88
CA HIS A 367 14.85 33.97 21.87
C HIS A 367 14.36 32.94 20.83
N LEU A 368 13.21 33.17 20.17
CA LEU A 368 12.61 32.28 19.15
C LEU A 368 12.78 32.80 17.70
N ARG A 369 13.53 33.89 17.47
CA ARG A 369 13.57 34.66 16.20
C ARG A 369 14.28 34.00 15.00
N THR A 370 14.45 32.68 14.95
CA THR A 370 14.95 32.04 13.72
C THR A 370 13.83 31.36 12.96
N ILE A 371 13.06 32.14 12.21
CA ILE A 371 12.09 31.60 11.25
C ILE A 371 12.83 31.27 9.96
N SER A 372 13.19 30.00 9.78
CA SER A 372 13.68 29.50 8.48
C SER A 372 12.48 29.11 7.61
N VAL A 373 12.08 29.99 6.70
CA VAL A 373 11.08 29.64 5.66
C VAL A 373 11.85 29.09 4.47
N ALA A 374 11.63 27.82 4.13
CA ALA A 374 12.12 27.26 2.87
C ALA A 374 11.46 28.02 1.71
N ALA A 375 12.26 28.54 0.78
CA ALA A 375 11.72 29.12 -0.44
C ALA A 375 11.09 27.99 -1.29
N PRO A 376 9.85 28.15 -1.78
CA PRO A 376 9.23 27.14 -2.63
C PRO A 376 10.07 26.92 -3.90
N THR A 377 10.29 25.66 -4.27
CA THR A 377 10.98 25.30 -5.52
C THR A 377 10.03 25.39 -6.72
N SER A 378 8.72 25.54 -6.49
CA SER A 378 7.72 25.52 -7.54
C SER A 378 7.88 26.73 -8.48
N MET A 379 8.42 26.45 -9.66
CA MET A 379 8.52 27.40 -10.78
C MET A 379 7.14 27.64 -11.43
N ARG A 380 6.12 28.00 -10.63
CA ARG A 380 4.75 28.29 -11.10
C ARG A 380 4.36 29.72 -10.72
N GLY A 381 3.65 30.40 -11.64
CA GLY A 381 3.18 31.78 -11.45
C GLY A 381 4.32 32.81 -11.40
N LEU A 382 4.12 33.88 -10.62
CA LEU A 382 5.08 35.00 -10.49
C LEU A 382 6.50 34.57 -10.10
N MET A 383 6.67 33.47 -9.35
CA MET A 383 7.98 32.96 -8.91
C MET A 383 8.88 32.47 -10.05
N LYS A 384 8.33 32.20 -11.25
CA LYS A 384 9.13 31.81 -12.42
C LYS A 384 9.95 32.96 -13.01
N PHE A 385 9.53 34.20 -12.78
CA PHE A 385 10.18 35.41 -13.30
C PHE A 385 11.07 36.10 -12.26
N ALA A 386 11.22 35.50 -11.07
CA ALA A 386 12.04 36.05 -9.99
C ALA A 386 13.53 35.82 -10.27
N VAL A 387 14.28 36.91 -10.49
CA VAL A 387 15.74 36.87 -10.58
C VAL A 387 16.32 36.74 -9.17
N ARG A 388 17.04 35.65 -8.89
CA ARG A 388 17.73 35.47 -7.60
C ARG A 388 19.02 36.28 -7.58
N THR A 389 19.09 37.29 -6.73
CA THR A 389 20.34 37.98 -6.40
C THR A 389 21.09 37.18 -5.34
N ALA A 390 22.37 36.91 -5.58
CA ALA A 390 23.23 36.28 -4.59
C ALA A 390 23.40 37.22 -3.39
N THR A 391 23.44 36.66 -2.17
CA THR A 391 23.64 37.43 -0.94
C THR A 391 24.88 36.92 -0.20
N CYS A 392 25.55 37.82 0.52
CA CYS A 392 26.69 37.51 1.36
C CYS A 392 26.29 36.51 2.47
N LEU A 393 27.04 35.41 2.62
CA LEU A 393 26.75 34.39 3.64
C LEU A 393 26.94 34.89 5.09
N GLY A 394 27.75 35.94 5.29
CA GLY A 394 27.97 36.56 6.60
C GLY A 394 26.89 37.59 6.98
N CYS A 395 26.67 38.60 6.13
CA CYS A 395 25.83 39.77 6.46
C CYS A 395 24.55 39.90 5.62
N ARG A 396 24.28 38.97 4.70
CA ARG A 396 23.11 38.95 3.79
C ARG A 396 22.98 40.13 2.82
N THR A 397 23.99 40.98 2.71
CA THR A 397 24.02 42.06 1.70
C THR A 397 24.02 41.48 0.28
N PRO A 398 23.23 42.00 -0.66
CA PRO A 398 23.23 41.58 -2.06
C PRO A 398 24.63 41.74 -2.68
N LEU A 399 25.05 40.77 -3.49
CA LEU A 399 26.32 40.75 -4.19
C LEU A 399 26.13 41.02 -5.69
N PRO A 400 27.11 41.67 -6.35
CA PRO A 400 27.13 41.81 -7.80
C PRO A 400 27.25 40.45 -8.51
N LYS A 401 27.02 40.43 -9.83
CA LYS A 401 26.87 39.20 -10.63
C LYS A 401 28.10 38.29 -10.67
N ASP A 402 29.28 38.78 -10.27
CA ASP A 402 30.53 38.02 -10.21
C ASP A 402 30.76 37.43 -8.81
N GLU A 403 30.95 36.12 -8.78
CA GLU A 403 30.45 35.23 -7.73
C GLU A 403 31.44 35.01 -6.58
N THR A 404 31.28 35.79 -5.51
CA THR A 404 31.96 35.51 -4.24
C THR A 404 30.98 35.03 -3.17
N ALA A 405 31.45 34.19 -2.24
CA ALA A 405 30.65 33.73 -1.10
C ALA A 405 30.35 34.85 -0.08
N VAL A 406 31.25 35.83 0.04
CA VAL A 406 31.23 36.88 1.07
C VAL A 406 31.52 38.26 0.47
N CYS A 407 30.92 39.30 1.05
CA CYS A 407 31.24 40.68 0.68
C CYS A 407 32.63 41.09 1.19
N ILE A 408 33.14 42.21 0.67
CA ILE A 408 34.45 42.78 1.05
C ILE A 408 34.58 42.92 2.58
N ASN A 409 33.53 43.39 3.26
CA ASN A 409 33.53 43.59 4.72
C ASN A 409 33.53 42.28 5.51
N CYS A 410 33.04 41.18 4.94
CA CYS A 410 33.02 39.86 5.58
C CYS A 410 34.19 38.97 5.17
N ARG A 411 35.08 39.43 4.28
CA ARG A 411 36.27 38.70 3.84
C ARG A 411 37.19 38.27 4.99
N PRO A 412 37.42 39.07 6.05
CA PRO A 412 38.24 38.63 7.20
C PRO A 412 37.64 37.42 7.93
N LYS A 413 36.32 37.23 7.89
CA LYS A 413 35.61 36.10 8.53
C LYS A 413 35.37 34.91 7.58
N MET A 414 36.01 34.91 6.41
CA MET A 414 35.78 33.90 5.38
C MET A 414 36.13 32.49 5.86
N VAL A 415 37.25 32.33 6.57
CA VAL A 415 37.71 31.03 7.08
C VAL A 415 36.69 30.45 8.08
N ASP A 416 36.22 31.26 9.03
CA ASP A 416 35.23 30.84 10.02
C ASP A 416 33.90 30.45 9.36
N LEU A 417 33.46 31.24 8.36
CA LEU A 417 32.24 30.96 7.61
C LEU A 417 32.38 29.67 6.78
N TYR A 418 33.53 29.47 6.14
CA TYR A 418 33.83 28.25 5.39
C TYR A 418 33.81 27.01 6.30
N GLN A 419 34.52 27.05 7.43
CA GLN A 419 34.52 25.95 8.40
C GLN A 419 33.11 25.63 8.91
N LYS A 420 32.29 26.65 9.19
CA LYS A 420 30.90 26.45 9.62
C LYS A 420 30.05 25.75 8.56
N HIS A 421 30.17 26.16 7.29
CA HIS A 421 29.42 25.55 6.19
C HIS A 421 29.94 24.15 5.84
N LEU A 422 31.26 23.93 5.92
CA LEU A 422 31.90 22.62 5.74
C LEU A 422 31.41 21.62 6.78
N ASN A 423 31.44 21.99 8.07
CA ASN A 423 30.96 21.12 9.15
C ASN A 423 29.48 20.74 8.99
N ASN A 424 28.64 21.68 8.54
CA ASN A 424 27.24 21.41 8.24
C ASN A 424 27.08 20.44 7.06
N MET A 425 27.86 20.59 6.00
CA MET A 425 27.86 19.66 4.86
C MET A 425 28.29 18.26 5.30
N THR A 426 29.38 18.13 6.05
CA THR A 426 29.85 16.82 6.56
C THR A 426 28.81 16.12 7.42
N GLN A 427 28.09 16.85 8.29
CA GLN A 427 27.00 16.27 9.09
C GLN A 427 25.83 15.78 8.21
N LEU A 428 25.50 16.51 7.14
CA LEU A 428 24.46 16.11 6.19
C LEU A 428 24.89 14.89 5.37
N GLU A 429 26.16 14.80 4.96
CA GLU A 429 26.74 13.64 4.27
C GLU A 429 26.70 12.38 5.13
N GLU A 430 27.15 12.45 6.38
CA GLU A 430 27.10 11.30 7.30
C GLU A 430 25.66 10.82 7.49
N LYS A 431 24.74 11.76 7.71
CA LYS A 431 23.32 11.46 7.89
C LYS A 431 22.71 10.85 6.62
N TYR A 432 23.05 11.38 5.45
CA TYR A 432 22.60 10.84 4.17
C TYR A 432 23.06 9.39 3.98
N SER A 433 24.36 9.14 4.16
CA SER A 433 24.95 7.80 4.02
C SER A 433 24.30 6.80 4.97
N ARG A 434 24.10 7.15 6.25
CA ARG A 434 23.45 6.28 7.24
C ARG A 434 22.02 5.92 6.83
N LEU A 435 21.22 6.90 6.40
CA LEU A 435 19.84 6.68 6.00
C LEU A 435 19.76 5.86 4.70
N TRP A 436 20.63 6.14 3.73
CA TRP A 436 20.66 5.43 2.45
C TRP A 436 21.06 3.96 2.62
N THR A 437 22.13 3.67 3.39
CA THR A 437 22.53 2.30 3.70
C THR A 437 21.45 1.55 4.47
N GLN A 438 20.72 2.22 5.37
CA GLN A 438 19.59 1.59 6.05
C GLN A 438 18.47 1.22 5.08
N CYS A 439 18.19 2.07 4.08
CA CYS A 439 17.22 1.75 3.05
C CYS A 439 17.67 0.59 2.15
N GLN A 440 18.97 0.49 1.80
CA GLN A 440 19.51 -0.65 1.04
C GLN A 440 19.40 -1.97 1.83
N ARG A 441 19.71 -1.94 3.13
CA ARG A 441 19.52 -3.09 4.02
C ARG A 441 18.06 -3.51 4.13
N CYS A 442 17.16 -2.54 4.25
CA CYS A 442 15.71 -2.78 4.29
C CYS A 442 15.19 -3.40 2.98
N GLN A 443 15.71 -2.96 1.83
CA GLN A 443 15.39 -3.54 0.53
C GLN A 443 15.95 -4.96 0.34
N GLY A 444 17.04 -5.29 1.05
CA GLY A 444 17.71 -6.59 0.91
C GLY A 444 18.57 -6.72 -0.35
N SER A 445 18.86 -5.61 -1.04
CA SER A 445 19.70 -5.57 -2.24
C SER A 445 20.65 -4.39 -2.18
N LEU A 446 21.93 -4.63 -2.53
CA LEU A 446 22.97 -3.60 -2.61
C LEU A 446 23.20 -3.11 -4.05
N HIS A 447 22.80 -3.90 -5.05
CA HIS A 447 23.10 -3.67 -6.47
C HIS A 447 21.95 -3.03 -7.25
N GLN A 448 20.76 -2.97 -6.65
CA GLN A 448 19.58 -2.37 -7.26
C GLN A 448 19.30 -1.00 -6.64
N ASP A 449 18.68 -0.11 -7.42
CA ASP A 449 18.27 1.20 -6.92
C ASP A 449 17.27 1.07 -5.77
N VAL A 450 17.43 1.92 -4.76
CA VAL A 450 16.51 1.99 -3.62
C VAL A 450 15.24 2.70 -4.05
N LEU A 451 14.25 1.87 -4.35
CA LEU A 451 12.98 2.29 -4.87
C LEU A 451 11.89 2.14 -3.80
N CYS A 452 11.82 3.06 -2.84
CA CYS A 452 10.85 3.05 -1.71
C CYS A 452 9.71 4.08 -1.89
N SER A 453 8.49 3.75 -1.45
CA SER A 453 7.32 4.67 -1.39
C SER A 453 6.51 4.51 -0.09
N ALA A 454 7.11 3.93 0.95
CA ALA A 454 6.44 3.65 2.21
C ALA A 454 6.20 4.96 3.00
N GLN A 455 4.99 5.51 2.88
CA GLN A 455 4.59 6.76 3.56
C GLN A 455 4.66 6.64 5.08
N ASP A 456 4.42 5.45 5.64
CA ASP A 456 4.46 5.24 7.08
C ASP A 456 5.89 4.98 7.62
N CYS A 457 6.89 4.92 6.74
CA CYS A 457 8.27 4.72 7.15
C CYS A 457 8.86 6.03 7.70
N PRO A 458 9.39 6.05 8.95
CA PRO A 458 9.97 7.26 9.53
C PRO A 458 11.20 7.75 8.75
N ILE A 459 11.90 6.86 8.04
CA ILE A 459 13.09 7.19 7.24
C ILE A 459 12.71 7.84 5.90
N PHE A 460 11.55 7.52 5.33
CA PHE A 460 11.20 7.87 3.96
C PHE A 460 11.25 9.38 3.69
N TYR A 461 10.57 10.18 4.53
CA TYR A 461 10.57 11.64 4.42
C TYR A 461 11.92 12.25 4.80
N ILE A 462 12.60 11.70 5.82
CA ILE A 462 13.88 12.20 6.31
C ILE A 462 14.95 12.03 5.24
N HIS A 463 15.01 10.88 4.58
CA HIS A 463 15.96 10.58 3.51
C HIS A 463 15.81 11.58 2.36
N LYS A 464 14.59 11.75 1.81
CA LYS A 464 14.32 12.71 0.71
C LYS A 464 14.66 14.16 1.11
N LYS A 465 14.39 14.54 2.37
CA LYS A 465 14.74 15.87 2.89
C LYS A 465 16.26 16.06 2.97
N VAL A 466 16.99 15.13 3.59
CA VAL A 466 18.45 15.23 3.76
C VAL A 466 19.15 15.26 2.40
N GLN A 467 18.66 14.52 1.41
CA GLN A 467 19.16 14.59 0.03
C GLN A 467 19.05 16.01 -0.57
N LYS A 468 17.90 16.68 -0.39
CA LYS A 468 17.71 18.07 -0.84
C LYS A 468 18.59 19.04 -0.06
N ASP A 469 18.63 18.92 1.26
CA ASP A 469 19.43 19.77 2.14
C ASP A 469 20.93 19.65 1.82
N LEU A 470 21.42 18.44 1.51
CA LEU A 470 22.79 18.17 1.09
C LEU A 470 23.12 18.82 -0.26
N ASN A 471 22.23 18.70 -1.24
CA ASN A 471 22.41 19.33 -2.56
C ASN A 471 22.49 20.87 -2.45
N ASP A 472 21.67 21.47 -1.58
CA ASP A 472 21.70 22.93 -1.35
C ASP A 472 22.94 23.36 -0.56
N ALA A 473 23.41 22.54 0.39
CA ALA A 473 24.68 22.76 1.09
C ALA A 473 25.88 22.69 0.12
N SER A 474 25.90 21.70 -0.79
CA SER A 474 26.95 21.57 -1.82
C SER A 474 27.01 22.81 -2.71
N LYS A 475 25.88 23.29 -3.23
CA LYS A 475 25.82 24.54 -4.03
C LYS A 475 26.31 25.77 -3.25
N THR A 476 26.13 25.77 -1.93
CA THR A 476 26.62 26.85 -1.07
C THR A 476 28.14 26.78 -0.94
N MET A 477 28.71 25.58 -0.83
CA MET A 477 30.15 25.36 -0.77
C MET A 477 30.85 25.72 -2.09
N ASP A 478 30.22 25.46 -3.24
CA ASP A 478 30.76 25.85 -4.56
C ASP A 478 31.05 27.35 -4.68
N ARG A 479 30.31 28.19 -3.93
CA ARG A 479 30.52 29.66 -3.90
C ARG A 479 31.84 30.07 -3.25
N PHE A 480 32.42 29.22 -2.41
CA PHE A 480 33.74 29.47 -1.79
C PHE A 480 34.89 29.00 -2.68
N VAL A 481 34.63 28.18 -3.71
CA VAL A 481 35.63 27.69 -4.66
C VAL A 481 35.92 28.73 -5.76
N ARG A 482 34.99 29.64 -6.02
CA ARG A 482 35.09 30.72 -7.02
C ARG A 482 35.85 31.97 -6.54
N VAL A 483 36.75 31.83 -5.57
CA VAL A 483 37.49 32.94 -4.93
C VAL A 483 38.75 33.31 -5.70
#